data_AF-A0A6M2A4J1-F1
#
_entry.id   AF-A0A6M2A4J1-F1
#
_cell.length_a   1.000
_cell.length_b   1.000
_cell.length_c   1.000
_cell.angle_alpha   90.00
_cell.angle_beta   90.00
_cell.angle_gamma   90.00
#
_symmetry.space_group_name_H-M   'P 1'
#
loop_
_entity.id
_entity.type
_entity.pdbx_description
1 polymer ?
#
loop_
_entity_poly.entity_id
_entity_poly.type
_entity_poly.pdbx_seq_one_letter_code
_entity_poly.pdbx_strand_id
1 'polypeptide(L)'
;MNLEPSIEKMLESYRDQPISEVDKVREILQQCALLGLARCNFFEHAAFYGGTALRILYGLDRFSEDLDFSLLYSNRQFDFAPFLESLSTEMQSFGFSVEISIKSKTNDSAIQSAFIKTNTLNLLLQITKKHSLNTIHPQQKIRIKLEIDTDPPPEFHTETKLILNPIPFYVKSFTRSDLFAGKVHALLCREWQKRIKGRDWFDFIWFVRQNIALNIRHLQRRLEQTGHMQIGESLGKQNLIEKMISKIEMIDWKLAKNDVAPFISDQKLLDLWDAHFFKEILTHLKIM
;
A
#
# COMPACT_ATOMS: atom_id res chain seq x y z
N MET A 1 1.38 -26.83 14.93
CA MET A 1 0.64 -26.78 13.66
C MET A 1 1.68 -26.68 12.56
N ASN A 2 1.63 -27.53 11.53
CA ASN A 2 2.58 -27.46 10.42
C ASN A 2 2.13 -26.37 9.44
N LEU A 3 3.08 -25.72 8.78
CA LEU A 3 2.79 -24.78 7.70
C LEU A 3 2.13 -25.53 6.54
N GLU A 4 1.17 -24.89 5.90
CA GLU A 4 0.52 -25.45 4.73
C GLU A 4 1.50 -25.46 3.51
N PRO A 5 1.51 -26.51 2.67
CA PRO A 5 2.49 -26.66 1.58
C PRO A 5 2.58 -25.51 0.57
N SER A 6 1.48 -24.80 0.28
CA SER A 6 1.50 -23.64 -0.61
C SER A 6 2.32 -22.48 -0.01
N ILE A 7 2.32 -22.33 1.31
CA ILE A 7 3.15 -21.34 2.02
C ILE A 7 4.63 -21.70 1.89
N GLU A 8 4.99 -22.98 2.07
CA GLU A 8 6.37 -23.44 1.87
C GLU A 8 6.85 -23.13 0.45
N LYS A 9 6.02 -23.39 -0.57
CA LYS A 9 6.33 -23.06 -1.96
C LYS A 9 6.48 -21.55 -2.20
N MET A 10 5.63 -20.72 -1.59
CA MET A 10 5.80 -19.26 -1.68
C MET A 10 7.16 -18.84 -1.13
N LEU A 11 7.55 -19.34 0.04
CA LEU A 11 8.84 -19.02 0.67
C LEU A 11 10.04 -19.35 -0.22
N GLU A 12 9.99 -20.48 -0.92
CA GLU A 12 11.02 -20.86 -1.88
C GLU A 12 11.12 -19.84 -3.03
N SER A 13 9.99 -19.33 -3.54
CA SER A 13 9.99 -18.32 -4.60
C SER A 13 10.58 -16.96 -4.19
N TYR A 14 10.63 -16.67 -2.88
CA TYR A 14 11.24 -15.47 -2.33
C TYR A 14 12.72 -15.67 -1.93
N ARG A 15 13.27 -16.89 -1.99
CA ARG A 15 14.59 -17.24 -1.44
C ARG A 15 15.71 -16.32 -1.94
N ASP A 16 15.80 -16.14 -3.25
CA ASP A 16 16.89 -15.41 -3.91
C ASP A 16 16.61 -13.92 -4.11
N GLN A 17 15.49 -13.42 -3.59
CA GLN A 17 15.18 -11.99 -3.67
C GLN A 17 16.08 -11.20 -2.70
N PRO A 18 16.69 -10.08 -3.13
CA PRO A 18 17.64 -9.28 -2.34
C PRO A 18 16.92 -8.39 -1.31
N ILE A 19 16.16 -9.04 -0.43
CA ILE A 19 15.18 -8.38 0.45
C ILE A 19 15.24 -9.06 1.83
N SER A 20 14.86 -8.36 2.90
CA SER A 20 14.97 -8.94 4.24
C SER A 20 14.01 -10.13 4.40
N GLU A 21 14.39 -11.13 5.19
CA GLU A 21 13.51 -12.27 5.51
C GLU A 21 12.18 -11.81 6.14
N VAL A 22 12.21 -10.71 6.89
CA VAL A 22 11.01 -10.10 7.49
C VAL A 22 10.07 -9.56 6.41
N ASP A 23 10.61 -8.93 5.36
CA ASP A 23 9.81 -8.40 4.25
C ASP A 23 9.23 -9.52 3.39
N LYS A 24 9.99 -10.60 3.13
CA LYS A 24 9.50 -11.81 2.45
C LYS A 24 8.27 -12.37 3.17
N VAL A 25 8.40 -12.59 4.48
CA VAL A 25 7.32 -13.14 5.29
C VAL A 25 6.14 -12.17 5.38
N ARG A 26 6.39 -10.86 5.48
CA ARG A 26 5.31 -9.86 5.49
C ARG A 26 4.51 -9.88 4.18
N GLU A 27 5.15 -9.95 3.02
CA GLU A 27 4.46 -9.98 1.73
C GLU A 27 3.64 -11.29 1.54
N ILE A 28 4.13 -12.41 2.09
CA ILE A 28 3.37 -13.68 2.15
C ILE A 28 2.12 -13.51 3.03
N LEU A 29 2.28 -12.97 4.24
CA LEU A 29 1.15 -12.69 5.14
C LEU A 29 0.15 -11.72 4.52
N GLN A 30 0.61 -10.70 3.78
CA GLN A 30 -0.27 -9.78 3.06
C GLN A 30 -1.09 -10.51 1.98
N GLN A 31 -0.47 -11.40 1.18
CA GLN A 31 -1.19 -12.21 0.18
C GLN A 31 -2.19 -13.18 0.82
N CYS A 32 -1.82 -13.83 1.93
CA CYS A 32 -2.74 -14.66 2.69
C CYS A 32 -3.91 -13.84 3.26
N ALA A 33 -3.66 -12.58 3.64
CA ALA A 33 -4.71 -11.71 4.15
C ALA A 33 -5.70 -11.31 3.06
N LEU A 34 -5.19 -11.00 1.87
CA LEU A 34 -6.02 -10.73 0.70
C LEU A 34 -6.88 -11.95 0.33
N LEU A 35 -6.34 -13.16 0.42
CA LEU A 35 -7.12 -14.39 0.19
C LEU A 35 -8.23 -14.56 1.24
N GLY A 36 -7.92 -14.38 2.53
CA GLY A 36 -8.92 -14.47 3.60
C GLY A 36 -10.06 -13.48 3.41
N LEU A 37 -9.75 -12.24 3.03
CA LEU A 37 -10.75 -11.23 2.68
C LEU A 37 -11.56 -11.61 1.42
N ALA A 38 -10.91 -12.20 0.41
CA ALA A 38 -11.61 -12.65 -0.79
C ALA A 38 -12.63 -13.77 -0.49
N ARG A 39 -12.28 -14.73 0.37
CA ARG A 39 -13.15 -15.86 0.73
C ARG A 39 -14.40 -15.47 1.51
N CYS A 40 -14.37 -14.36 2.23
CA CYS A 40 -15.54 -13.79 2.92
C CYS A 40 -16.22 -12.66 2.12
N ASN A 41 -16.05 -12.64 0.80
CA ASN A 41 -16.70 -11.69 -0.12
C ASN A 41 -16.45 -10.21 0.18
N PHE A 42 -15.36 -9.88 0.87
CA PHE A 42 -15.03 -8.49 1.21
C PHE A 42 -14.95 -7.57 -0.03
N PHE A 43 -14.46 -8.09 -1.16
CA PHE A 43 -14.31 -7.34 -2.41
C PHE A 43 -15.62 -7.05 -3.16
N GLU A 44 -16.75 -7.53 -2.65
CA GLU A 44 -18.08 -7.04 -3.06
C GLU A 44 -18.39 -5.67 -2.44
N HIS A 45 -17.74 -5.33 -1.33
CA HIS A 45 -17.96 -4.09 -0.58
C HIS A 45 -16.84 -3.07 -0.74
N ALA A 46 -15.61 -3.53 -0.97
CA ALA A 46 -14.42 -2.68 -0.98
C ALA A 46 -13.47 -2.99 -2.15
N ALA A 47 -12.62 -2.02 -2.46
CA ALA A 47 -11.53 -2.18 -3.42
C ALA A 47 -10.17 -1.92 -2.75
N PHE A 48 -9.20 -2.74 -3.11
CA PHE A 48 -7.81 -2.64 -2.66
C PHE A 48 -7.09 -1.48 -3.35
N TYR A 49 -6.36 -0.67 -2.59
CA TYR A 49 -5.59 0.45 -3.10
C TYR A 49 -4.28 0.65 -2.33
N GLY A 50 -3.57 1.76 -2.60
CA GLY A 50 -2.36 2.11 -1.86
C GLY A 50 -1.08 1.45 -2.38
N GLY A 51 -0.02 1.50 -1.56
CA GLY A 51 1.32 1.05 -1.97
C GLY A 51 1.43 -0.46 -2.16
N THR A 52 0.72 -1.24 -1.35
CA THR A 52 0.77 -2.70 -1.42
C THR A 52 -0.04 -3.24 -2.60
N ALA A 53 -1.10 -2.54 -3.02
CA ALA A 53 -1.78 -2.83 -4.28
C ALA A 53 -0.83 -2.64 -5.47
N LEU A 54 -0.04 -1.55 -5.48
CA LEU A 54 0.99 -1.34 -6.51
C LEU A 54 2.06 -2.43 -6.52
N ARG A 55 2.51 -2.86 -5.33
CA ARG A 55 3.48 -3.94 -5.17
C ARG A 55 2.95 -5.28 -5.68
N ILE A 56 1.85 -5.76 -5.12
CA ILE A 56 1.33 -7.12 -5.35
C ILE A 56 0.69 -7.25 -6.74
N LEU A 57 -0.04 -6.23 -7.21
CA LEU A 57 -0.84 -6.36 -8.44
C LEU A 57 -0.11 -5.85 -9.69
N TYR A 58 0.87 -4.97 -9.54
CA TYR A 58 1.50 -4.26 -10.66
C TYR A 58 3.04 -4.27 -10.62
N GLY A 59 3.66 -4.88 -9.59
CA GLY A 59 5.10 -5.06 -9.55
C GLY A 59 5.90 -3.80 -9.21
N LEU A 60 5.38 -2.92 -8.33
CA LEU A 60 6.16 -1.82 -7.77
C LEU A 60 7.46 -2.34 -7.13
N ASP A 61 8.58 -1.71 -7.44
CA ASP A 61 9.95 -2.10 -7.08
C ASP A 61 10.41 -1.59 -5.69
N ARG A 62 9.45 -1.27 -4.82
CA ARG A 62 9.68 -1.01 -3.38
C ARG A 62 8.69 -1.74 -2.49
N PHE A 63 9.09 -2.05 -1.26
CA PHE A 63 8.24 -2.67 -0.24
C PHE A 63 7.17 -1.73 0.28
N SER A 64 6.08 -2.33 0.74
CA SER A 64 4.96 -1.66 1.38
C SER A 64 4.43 -2.54 2.52
N GLU A 65 4.06 -1.92 3.63
CA GLU A 65 3.79 -2.64 4.88
C GLU A 65 2.31 -2.77 5.21
N ASP A 66 1.49 -1.81 4.76
CA ASP A 66 0.08 -1.68 5.10
C ASP A 66 -0.83 -2.23 3.98
N LEU A 67 -2.06 -2.64 4.31
CA LEU A 67 -3.09 -2.99 3.35
C LEU A 67 -4.21 -1.94 3.43
N ASP A 68 -4.36 -1.17 2.35
CA ASP A 68 -5.33 -0.07 2.30
C ASP A 68 -6.52 -0.46 1.42
N PHE A 69 -7.72 -0.27 1.93
CA PHE A 69 -8.98 -0.56 1.25
C PHE A 69 -9.90 0.65 1.26
N SER A 70 -10.73 0.77 0.24
CA SER A 70 -11.70 1.83 0.11
C SER A 70 -13.05 1.20 -0.19
N LEU A 71 -14.11 1.57 0.52
CA LEU A 71 -15.45 1.08 0.19
C LEU A 71 -15.82 1.47 -1.25
N LEU A 72 -16.68 0.66 -1.87
CA LEU A 72 -17.22 1.00 -3.20
C LEU A 72 -18.22 2.15 -3.12
N TYR A 73 -18.89 2.29 -1.98
CA TYR A 73 -19.85 3.35 -1.68
C TYR A 73 -19.69 3.79 -0.24
N SER A 74 -19.93 5.08 0.03
CA SER A 74 -19.86 5.63 1.39
C SER A 74 -20.83 4.90 2.32
N ASN A 75 -20.32 4.40 3.44
CA ASN A 75 -21.10 3.76 4.49
C ASN A 75 -20.39 3.90 5.84
N ARG A 76 -20.75 4.93 6.60
CA ARG A 76 -20.20 5.18 7.94
C ARG A 76 -20.54 4.10 8.97
N GLN A 77 -21.57 3.29 8.70
CA GLN A 77 -22.01 2.19 9.56
C GLN A 77 -21.40 0.84 9.15
N PHE A 78 -20.50 0.81 8.17
CA PHE A 78 -19.80 -0.41 7.78
C PHE A 78 -19.11 -1.05 8.98
N ASP A 79 -19.26 -2.36 9.16
CA ASP A 79 -18.58 -3.09 10.23
C ASP A 79 -17.49 -3.98 9.63
N PHE A 80 -16.23 -3.69 9.98
CA PHE A 80 -15.09 -4.45 9.50
C PHE A 80 -14.85 -5.73 10.30
N ALA A 81 -15.42 -5.86 11.51
CA ALA A 81 -15.15 -6.97 12.41
C ALA A 81 -15.43 -8.38 11.83
N PRO A 82 -16.56 -8.63 11.13
CA PRO A 82 -16.86 -9.96 10.59
C PRO A 82 -15.83 -10.47 9.58
N PHE A 83 -15.26 -9.55 8.79
CA PHE A 83 -14.21 -9.87 7.82
C PHE A 83 -12.89 -10.23 8.52
N LEU A 84 -12.59 -9.58 9.65
CA LEU A 84 -11.39 -9.84 10.44
C LEU A 84 -11.44 -11.18 11.18
N GLU A 85 -12.62 -11.62 11.62
CA GLU A 85 -12.82 -12.96 12.20
C GLU A 85 -12.57 -14.06 11.17
N SER A 86 -13.12 -13.88 9.96
CA SER A 86 -12.90 -14.80 8.83
C SER A 86 -11.42 -14.85 8.43
N LEU A 87 -10.77 -13.70 8.36
CA LEU A 87 -9.35 -13.56 8.12
C LEU A 87 -8.49 -14.28 9.17
N SER A 88 -8.86 -14.19 10.45
CA SER A 88 -8.17 -14.91 11.54
C SER A 88 -8.23 -16.43 11.34
N THR A 89 -9.41 -16.94 11.01
CA THR A 89 -9.63 -18.37 10.73
C THR A 89 -8.80 -18.84 9.54
N GLU A 90 -8.78 -18.04 8.46
CA GLU A 90 -7.98 -18.33 7.26
C GLU A 90 -6.48 -18.39 7.60
N MET A 91 -5.95 -17.40 8.32
CA MET A 91 -4.54 -17.35 8.72
C MET A 91 -4.13 -18.57 9.56
N GLN A 92 -4.98 -18.98 10.50
CA GLN A 92 -4.75 -20.17 11.31
C GLN A 92 -4.74 -21.44 10.45
N SER A 93 -5.58 -21.52 9.41
CA SER A 93 -5.62 -22.67 8.50
C SER A 93 -4.30 -22.85 7.72
N PHE A 94 -3.57 -21.77 7.46
CA PHE A 94 -2.22 -21.80 6.86
C PHE A 94 -1.11 -22.15 7.86
N GLY A 95 -1.45 -22.32 9.15
CA GLY A 95 -0.51 -22.60 10.22
C GLY A 95 0.09 -21.34 10.87
N PHE A 96 -0.42 -20.13 10.55
CA PHE A 96 0.07 -18.89 11.16
C PHE A 96 -0.60 -18.61 12.50
N SER A 97 0.21 -18.38 13.54
CA SER A 97 -0.26 -17.83 14.81
C SER A 97 -0.30 -16.31 14.74
N VAL A 98 -1.48 -15.73 14.46
CA VAL A 98 -1.70 -14.29 14.35
C VAL A 98 -2.62 -13.74 15.44
N GLU A 99 -2.32 -12.54 15.91
CA GLU A 99 -3.19 -11.71 16.75
C GLU A 99 -3.83 -10.65 15.85
N ILE A 100 -5.15 -10.69 15.68
CA ILE A 100 -5.90 -9.67 14.94
C ILE A 100 -6.65 -8.79 15.94
N SER A 101 -6.51 -7.47 15.79
CA SER A 101 -7.14 -6.50 16.69
C SER A 101 -7.66 -5.29 15.92
N ILE A 102 -8.88 -4.86 16.24
CA ILE A 102 -9.44 -3.59 15.75
C ILE A 102 -8.88 -2.45 16.58
N LYS A 103 -8.50 -1.35 15.93
CA LYS A 103 -8.12 -0.12 16.62
C LYS A 103 -9.39 0.67 16.95
N SER A 104 -9.65 0.89 18.23
CA SER A 104 -10.71 1.80 18.67
C SER A 104 -10.48 3.20 18.08
N LYS A 105 -11.52 3.78 17.47
CA LYS A 105 -11.46 5.16 16.98
C LYS A 105 -11.25 6.10 18.16
N THR A 106 -10.22 6.94 18.08
CA THR A 106 -9.99 8.01 19.06
C THR A 106 -10.62 9.33 18.62
N ASN A 107 -10.85 9.49 17.31
CA ASN A 107 -11.43 10.67 16.67
C ASN A 107 -12.50 10.23 15.66
N ASP A 108 -13.43 11.13 15.32
CA ASP A 108 -14.35 10.92 14.21
C ASP A 108 -13.56 10.92 12.89
N SER A 109 -13.48 9.76 12.25
CA SER A 109 -12.72 9.54 11.03
C SER A 109 -13.44 8.52 10.16
N ALA A 110 -13.44 8.77 8.85
CA ALA A 110 -13.90 7.81 7.86
C ALA A 110 -13.02 6.55 7.76
N ILE A 111 -11.85 6.53 8.40
CA ILE A 111 -10.96 5.36 8.39
C ILE A 111 -11.27 4.43 9.56
N GLN A 112 -11.48 3.15 9.28
CA GLN A 112 -11.37 2.09 10.28
C GLN A 112 -10.03 1.39 10.13
N SER A 113 -9.37 1.06 11.24
CA SER A 113 -8.08 0.37 11.22
C SER A 113 -8.12 -0.92 12.02
N ALA A 114 -7.44 -1.93 11.51
CA ALA A 114 -7.13 -3.16 12.23
C ALA A 114 -5.64 -3.49 12.09
N PHE A 115 -5.17 -4.43 12.90
CA PHE A 115 -3.79 -4.90 12.87
C PHE A 115 -3.76 -6.42 12.91
N ILE A 116 -3.01 -7.00 11.98
CA ILE A 116 -2.50 -8.37 12.10
C ILE A 116 -1.11 -8.26 12.72
N LYS A 117 -0.87 -8.98 13.81
CA LYS A 117 0.43 -9.08 14.46
C LYS A 117 0.86 -10.54 14.58
N THR A 118 2.13 -10.80 14.35
CA THR A 118 2.71 -12.12 14.58
C THR A 118 4.13 -11.98 15.09
N ASN A 119 4.59 -12.95 15.89
CA ASN A 119 5.95 -12.96 16.40
C ASN A 119 6.90 -13.38 15.26
N THR A 120 7.84 -12.49 14.93
CA THR A 120 8.75 -12.64 13.79
C THR A 120 9.65 -13.86 13.94
N LEU A 121 10.20 -14.06 15.15
CA LEU A 121 11.11 -15.16 15.43
C LEU A 121 10.39 -16.51 15.36
N ASN A 122 9.24 -16.64 16.02
CA ASN A 122 8.45 -17.88 16.00
C ASN A 122 8.06 -18.26 14.57
N LEU A 123 7.62 -17.28 13.79
CA LEU A 123 7.22 -17.49 12.41
C LEU A 123 8.41 -17.92 11.55
N LEU A 124 9.56 -17.23 11.66
CA LEU A 124 10.75 -17.61 10.89
C LEU A 124 11.35 -18.94 11.34
N LEU A 125 11.25 -19.32 12.62
CA LEU A 125 11.65 -20.66 13.09
C LEU A 125 10.76 -21.75 12.51
N GLN A 126 9.43 -21.53 12.47
CA GLN A 126 8.48 -22.45 11.83
C GLN A 126 8.77 -22.62 10.34
N ILE A 127 9.11 -21.51 9.68
CA ILE A 127 9.29 -21.39 8.22
C ILE A 127 10.65 -21.92 7.75
N THR A 128 11.74 -21.39 8.31
CA THR A 128 13.08 -21.61 7.74
C THR A 128 13.72 -22.89 8.23
N LYS A 129 13.24 -23.46 9.35
CA LYS A 129 13.88 -24.56 10.10
C LYS A 129 15.37 -24.30 10.39
N LYS A 130 15.83 -23.04 10.28
CA LYS A 130 17.20 -22.60 10.54
C LYS A 130 17.28 -22.08 11.97
N HIS A 131 18.20 -22.63 12.75
CA HIS A 131 18.41 -22.26 14.15
C HIS A 131 19.23 -20.98 14.35
N SER A 132 19.77 -20.38 13.29
CA SER A 132 20.64 -19.21 13.36
C SER A 132 19.91 -17.93 12.95
N LEU A 133 18.94 -17.51 13.77
CA LEU A 133 18.21 -16.23 13.63
C LEU A 133 18.63 -15.23 14.73
N ASN A 134 19.90 -15.29 15.16
CA ASN A 134 20.43 -14.55 16.31
C ASN A 134 20.37 -13.01 16.17
N THR A 135 20.05 -12.50 14.98
CA THR A 135 19.88 -11.07 14.68
C THR A 135 18.46 -10.56 14.92
N ILE A 136 17.48 -11.43 15.13
CA ILE A 136 16.07 -11.08 15.31
C ILE A 136 15.74 -11.05 16.79
N HIS A 137 15.27 -9.91 17.27
CA HIS A 137 14.91 -9.79 18.67
C HIS A 137 13.73 -10.73 19.00
N PRO A 138 13.76 -11.51 20.10
CA PRO A 138 12.71 -12.50 20.42
C PRO A 138 11.30 -11.93 20.52
N GLN A 139 11.18 -10.63 20.83
CA GLN A 139 9.90 -9.92 20.94
C GLN A 139 9.53 -9.12 19.68
N GLN A 140 10.34 -9.16 18.62
CA GLN A 140 10.04 -8.46 17.37
C GLN A 140 8.75 -9.01 16.78
N LYS A 141 7.79 -8.12 16.50
CA LYS A 141 6.53 -8.48 15.85
C LYS A 141 6.50 -7.94 14.42
N ILE A 142 6.11 -8.79 13.46
CA ILE A 142 5.60 -8.31 12.17
C ILE A 142 4.21 -7.73 12.46
N ARG A 143 3.96 -6.53 11.94
CA ARG A 143 2.69 -5.82 12.05
C ARG A 143 2.25 -5.41 10.66
N ILE A 144 1.05 -5.83 10.27
CA ILE A 144 0.38 -5.39 9.04
C ILE A 144 -0.83 -4.58 9.49
N LYS A 145 -0.87 -3.30 9.10
CA LYS A 145 -2.04 -2.46 9.32
C LYS A 145 -3.02 -2.70 8.18
N LEU A 146 -4.29 -2.85 8.51
CA LEU A 146 -5.38 -2.85 7.55
C LEU A 146 -6.12 -1.53 7.78
N GLU A 147 -6.30 -0.75 6.73
CA GLU A 147 -7.13 0.45 6.77
C GLU A 147 -8.26 0.32 5.77
N ILE A 148 -9.46 0.70 6.18
CA ILE A 148 -10.60 0.81 5.28
C ILE A 148 -11.20 2.22 5.35
N ASP A 149 -11.24 2.89 4.21
CA ASP A 149 -11.90 4.16 4.02
C ASP A 149 -13.41 3.94 3.77
N THR A 150 -14.21 4.39 4.73
CA THR A 150 -15.68 4.26 4.72
C THR A 150 -16.39 5.43 4.06
N ASP A 151 -15.67 6.47 3.66
CA ASP A 151 -16.21 7.65 2.98
C ASP A 151 -15.34 8.00 1.77
N PRO A 152 -15.29 7.11 0.76
CA PRO A 152 -14.33 7.21 -0.33
C PRO A 152 -14.60 8.44 -1.22
N PRO A 153 -13.56 9.09 -1.76
CA PRO A 153 -13.72 10.12 -2.78
C PRO A 153 -14.42 9.53 -4.01
N PRO A 154 -15.41 10.20 -4.59
CA PRO A 154 -16.18 9.65 -5.70
C PRO A 154 -15.36 9.58 -7.00
N GLU A 155 -15.98 8.97 -8.04
CA GLU A 155 -15.47 8.96 -9.42
C GLU A 155 -14.13 8.23 -9.63
N PHE A 156 -13.84 7.23 -8.79
CA PHE A 156 -12.83 6.20 -9.11
C PHE A 156 -13.43 5.06 -9.91
N HIS A 157 -12.56 4.31 -10.57
CA HIS A 157 -12.87 3.08 -11.27
C HIS A 157 -12.19 1.91 -10.56
N THR A 158 -12.74 0.72 -10.77
CA THR A 158 -12.15 -0.51 -10.25
C THR A 158 -11.88 -1.51 -11.37
N GLU A 159 -10.88 -2.37 -11.14
CA GLU A 159 -10.58 -3.52 -11.97
C GLU A 159 -10.48 -4.77 -11.09
N THR A 160 -10.73 -5.94 -11.68
CA THR A 160 -10.57 -7.23 -11.00
C THR A 160 -9.21 -7.81 -11.37
N LYS A 161 -8.40 -8.18 -10.37
CA LYS A 161 -7.05 -8.71 -10.57
C LYS A 161 -6.94 -10.12 -10.02
N LEU A 162 -6.30 -11.00 -10.78
CA LEU A 162 -5.94 -12.35 -10.33
C LEU A 162 -4.64 -12.29 -9.52
N ILE A 163 -4.67 -12.80 -8.29
CA ILE A 163 -3.49 -13.13 -7.51
C ILE A 163 -3.33 -14.66 -7.55
N LEU A 164 -2.12 -15.15 -7.78
CA LEU A 164 -1.86 -16.59 -7.96
C LEU A 164 -1.46 -17.31 -6.67
N ASN A 165 -0.99 -16.57 -5.66
CA ASN A 165 -0.46 -17.13 -4.42
C ASN A 165 -1.28 -16.66 -3.21
N PRO A 166 -1.48 -17.48 -2.16
CA PRO A 166 -1.00 -18.88 -2.05
C PRO A 166 -1.70 -19.86 -2.99
N ILE A 167 -2.92 -19.52 -3.41
CA ILE A 167 -3.69 -20.17 -4.47
C ILE A 167 -4.29 -19.09 -5.38
N PRO A 168 -4.83 -19.42 -6.57
CA PRO A 168 -5.48 -18.43 -7.41
C PRO A 168 -6.78 -17.86 -6.80
N PHE A 169 -6.88 -16.53 -6.69
CA PHE A 169 -8.10 -15.81 -6.28
C PHE A 169 -8.16 -14.41 -6.90
N TYR A 170 -9.35 -13.84 -6.94
CA TYR A 170 -9.57 -12.50 -7.46
C TYR A 170 -9.68 -11.47 -6.33
N VAL A 171 -9.13 -10.29 -6.57
CA VAL A 171 -9.34 -9.10 -5.76
C VAL A 171 -9.90 -7.97 -6.61
N LYS A 172 -10.75 -7.14 -6.01
CA LYS A 172 -11.16 -5.86 -6.61
C LYS A 172 -10.16 -4.79 -6.19
N SER A 173 -9.64 -4.02 -7.14
CA SER A 173 -8.67 -2.95 -6.88
C SER A 173 -9.06 -1.68 -7.63
N PHE A 174 -8.56 -0.54 -7.17
CA PHE A 174 -8.59 0.69 -7.97
C PHE A 174 -7.82 0.49 -9.28
N THR A 175 -8.28 1.14 -10.34
CA THR A 175 -7.49 1.15 -11.58
C THR A 175 -6.15 1.84 -11.35
N ARG A 176 -5.14 1.50 -12.17
CA ARG A 176 -3.83 2.16 -12.11
C ARG A 176 -3.91 3.69 -12.18
N SER A 177 -4.81 4.25 -12.99
CA SER A 177 -5.00 5.70 -13.12
C SER A 177 -5.57 6.34 -11.84
N ASP A 178 -6.44 5.63 -11.12
CA ASP A 178 -6.99 6.09 -9.84
C ASP A 178 -6.02 5.90 -8.67
N LEU A 179 -5.23 4.83 -8.70
CA LEU A 179 -4.09 4.66 -7.79
C LEU A 179 -3.10 5.81 -7.94
N PHE A 180 -2.83 6.22 -9.18
CA PHE A 180 -1.97 7.36 -9.46
C PHE A 180 -2.54 8.66 -8.89
N ALA A 181 -3.85 8.90 -9.04
CA ALA A 181 -4.53 10.05 -8.45
C ALA A 181 -4.42 10.07 -6.92
N GLY A 182 -4.54 8.92 -6.25
CA GLY A 182 -4.29 8.82 -4.82
C GLY A 182 -2.86 9.21 -4.42
N LYS A 183 -1.86 8.85 -5.23
CA LYS A 183 -0.46 9.24 -4.98
C LYS A 183 -0.20 10.73 -5.23
N VAL A 184 -0.71 11.29 -6.31
CA VAL A 184 -0.57 12.73 -6.58
C VAL A 184 -1.27 13.55 -5.51
N HIS A 185 -2.45 13.13 -5.05
CA HIS A 185 -3.13 13.75 -3.91
C HIS A 185 -2.24 13.73 -2.66
N ALA A 186 -1.63 12.58 -2.33
CA ALA A 186 -0.71 12.49 -1.20
C ALA A 186 0.51 13.44 -1.33
N LEU A 187 1.07 13.59 -2.53
CA LEU A 187 2.18 14.51 -2.80
C LEU A 187 1.81 15.98 -2.59
N LEU A 188 0.60 16.36 -3.01
CA LEU A 188 0.11 17.74 -2.91
C LEU A 188 -0.35 18.10 -1.49
N CYS A 189 -1.04 17.17 -0.82
CA CYS A 189 -1.86 17.49 0.35
C CYS A 189 -1.27 17.04 1.69
N ARG A 190 -0.30 16.11 1.72
CA ARG A 190 0.32 15.73 2.99
C ARG A 190 1.15 16.89 3.55
N GLU A 191 0.92 17.22 4.82
CA GLU A 191 1.74 18.20 5.53
C GLU A 191 3.13 17.62 5.83
N TRP A 192 4.16 18.22 5.23
CA TRP A 192 5.54 17.77 5.34
C TRP A 192 6.28 18.28 6.59
N GLN A 193 5.57 18.96 7.51
CA GLN A 193 6.17 19.81 8.54
C GLN A 193 7.20 19.11 9.47
N LYS A 194 7.17 17.77 9.58
CA LYS A 194 8.15 17.01 10.40
C LYS A 194 8.76 15.78 9.75
N ARG A 195 8.19 15.25 8.66
CA ARG A 195 8.70 14.02 8.00
C ARG A 195 8.25 13.94 6.54
N ILE A 196 9.19 14.14 5.63
CA ILE A 196 9.00 13.94 4.19
C ILE A 196 8.80 12.45 3.89
N LYS A 197 7.84 12.10 3.04
CA LYS A 197 7.57 10.72 2.60
C LYS A 197 8.15 10.51 1.21
N GLY A 198 9.41 10.12 1.13
CA GLY A 198 10.09 9.83 -0.14
C GLY A 198 9.41 8.71 -0.93
N ARG A 199 8.74 7.77 -0.26
CA ARG A 199 8.03 6.66 -0.91
C ARG A 199 6.94 7.11 -1.90
N ASP A 200 6.26 8.22 -1.64
CA ASP A 200 5.23 8.72 -2.56
C ASP A 200 5.88 9.28 -3.86
N TRP A 201 7.07 9.87 -3.77
CA TRP A 201 7.86 10.32 -4.92
C TRP A 201 8.47 9.18 -5.71
N PHE A 202 8.84 8.09 -5.03
CA PHE A 202 9.26 6.86 -5.69
C PHE A 202 8.13 6.28 -6.55
N ASP A 203 6.91 6.23 -6.00
CA ASP A 203 5.74 5.75 -6.75
C ASP A 203 5.42 6.66 -7.93
N PHE A 204 5.57 7.98 -7.77
CA PHE A 204 5.37 8.93 -8.86
C PHE A 204 6.29 8.64 -10.05
N ILE A 205 7.59 8.41 -9.80
CA ILE A 205 8.53 7.99 -10.85
C ILE A 205 8.07 6.68 -11.49
N TRP A 206 7.64 5.70 -10.67
CA TRP A 206 7.14 4.42 -11.18
C TRP A 206 5.94 4.62 -12.12
N PHE A 207 4.94 5.42 -11.77
CA PHE A 207 3.79 5.69 -12.63
C PHE A 207 4.19 6.34 -13.97
N VAL A 208 5.07 7.35 -13.91
CA VAL A 208 5.56 8.04 -15.10
C VAL A 208 6.36 7.10 -16.01
N ARG A 209 7.24 6.26 -15.43
CA ARG A 209 8.01 5.24 -16.18
C ARG A 209 7.11 4.19 -16.85
N GLN A 210 6.01 3.82 -16.19
CA GLN A 210 5.02 2.90 -16.74
C GLN A 210 4.07 3.56 -17.76
N ASN A 211 4.25 4.86 -18.06
CA ASN A 211 3.45 5.61 -19.01
C ASN A 211 1.94 5.58 -18.66
N ILE A 212 1.62 5.56 -17.36
CA ILE A 212 0.24 5.53 -16.85
C ILE A 212 -0.31 6.95 -16.83
N ALA A 213 -1.49 7.16 -17.42
CA ALA A 213 -2.18 8.43 -17.35
C ALA A 213 -2.87 8.61 -15.99
N LEU A 214 -2.66 9.76 -15.37
CA LEU A 214 -3.34 10.20 -14.16
C LEU A 214 -4.82 10.47 -14.45
N ASN A 215 -5.74 9.86 -13.71
CA ASN A 215 -7.15 10.27 -13.73
C ASN A 215 -7.29 11.63 -13.01
N ILE A 216 -7.33 12.71 -13.79
CA ILE A 216 -7.34 14.08 -13.22
C ILE A 216 -8.67 14.38 -12.53
N ARG A 217 -9.76 13.78 -13.02
CA ARG A 217 -11.09 13.95 -12.47
C ARG A 217 -11.18 13.35 -11.07
N HIS A 218 -10.68 12.13 -10.88
CA HIS A 218 -10.63 11.53 -9.55
C HIS A 218 -9.69 12.29 -8.59
N LEU A 219 -8.56 12.81 -9.08
CA LEU A 219 -7.68 13.68 -8.29
C LEU A 219 -8.43 14.94 -7.83
N GLN A 220 -9.18 15.60 -8.72
CA GLN A 220 -9.99 16.76 -8.36
C GLN A 220 -10.98 16.42 -7.24
N ARG A 221 -11.72 15.30 -7.35
CA ARG A 221 -12.67 14.87 -6.30
C ARG A 221 -12.00 14.65 -4.95
N ARG A 222 -10.78 14.11 -4.93
CA ARG A 222 -9.97 13.97 -3.70
C ARG A 222 -9.61 15.34 -3.10
N LEU A 223 -9.20 16.29 -3.94
CA LEU A 223 -8.84 17.64 -3.48
C LEU A 223 -10.07 18.37 -2.91
N GLU A 224 -11.22 18.28 -3.58
CA GLU A 224 -12.50 18.84 -3.12
C GLU A 224 -12.90 18.22 -1.77
N GLN A 225 -12.93 16.89 -1.67
CA GLN A 225 -13.36 16.18 -0.47
C GLN A 225 -12.46 16.49 0.75
N THR A 226 -11.16 16.69 0.52
CA THR A 226 -10.20 17.01 1.58
C THR A 226 -10.07 18.51 1.85
N GLY A 227 -10.84 19.37 1.18
CA GLY A 227 -10.83 20.81 1.39
C GLY A 227 -9.61 21.55 0.83
N HIS A 228 -8.79 20.90 -0.02
CA HIS A 228 -7.62 21.50 -0.65
C HIS A 228 -7.95 22.22 -1.97
N MET A 229 -9.21 22.14 -2.41
CA MET A 229 -9.75 22.78 -3.61
C MET A 229 -11.23 23.09 -3.37
N GLN A 230 -11.72 24.21 -3.93
CA GLN A 230 -13.14 24.54 -3.83
C GLN A 230 -13.98 23.62 -4.72
N ILE A 231 -15.17 23.23 -4.25
CA ILE A 231 -16.07 22.39 -5.02
C ILE A 231 -16.46 23.10 -6.32
N GLY A 232 -16.24 22.44 -7.46
CA GLY A 232 -16.56 22.99 -8.79
C GLY A 232 -15.41 23.78 -9.45
N GLU A 233 -14.29 23.99 -8.75
CA GLU A 233 -13.07 24.49 -9.37
C GLU A 233 -12.50 23.43 -10.32
N SER A 234 -12.09 23.83 -11.54
CA SER A 234 -11.51 22.90 -12.52
C SER A 234 -10.01 22.73 -12.29
N LEU A 235 -9.55 21.49 -12.08
CA LEU A 235 -8.12 21.18 -12.07
C LEU A 235 -7.63 20.91 -13.51
N GLY A 236 -6.98 21.90 -14.12
CA GLY A 236 -6.31 21.74 -15.42
C GLY A 236 -4.87 21.20 -15.30
N LYS A 237 -4.33 20.66 -16.41
CA LYS A 237 -2.95 20.14 -16.47
C LYS A 237 -1.91 21.17 -16.01
N GLN A 238 -2.03 22.40 -16.50
CA GLN A 238 -1.07 23.47 -16.23
C GLN A 238 -1.03 23.82 -14.73
N ASN A 239 -2.22 24.01 -14.14
CA ASN A 239 -2.37 24.29 -12.71
C ASN A 239 -1.82 23.14 -11.85
N LEU A 240 -2.06 21.88 -12.25
CA LEU A 240 -1.47 20.73 -11.57
C LEU A 240 0.07 20.75 -11.62
N ILE A 241 0.65 21.02 -12.80
CA ILE A 241 2.11 21.10 -12.96
C ILE A 241 2.68 22.20 -12.06
N GLU A 242 2.06 23.38 -12.02
CA GLU A 242 2.49 24.49 -11.17
C GLU A 242 2.47 24.11 -9.69
N LYS A 243 1.37 23.51 -9.20
CA LYS A 243 1.28 23.02 -7.81
C LYS A 243 2.35 21.98 -7.49
N MET A 244 2.63 21.05 -8.42
CA MET A 244 3.67 20.03 -8.26
C MET A 244 5.08 20.64 -8.23
N ILE A 245 5.37 21.62 -9.09
CA ILE A 245 6.65 22.36 -9.11
C ILE A 245 6.87 23.03 -7.76
N SER A 246 5.88 23.77 -7.24
CA SER A 246 6.00 24.41 -5.93
C SER A 246 6.26 23.40 -4.81
N LYS A 247 5.66 22.20 -4.87
CA LYS A 247 5.95 21.13 -3.89
C LYS A 247 7.37 20.59 -4.04
N ILE A 248 7.84 20.35 -5.25
CA ILE A 248 9.20 19.86 -5.55
C ILE A 248 10.27 20.80 -4.99
N GLU A 249 10.04 22.11 -5.08
CA GLU A 249 10.98 23.14 -4.60
C GLU A 249 11.07 23.23 -3.08
N MET A 250 10.01 22.83 -2.36
CA MET A 250 9.95 22.87 -0.89
C MET A 250 10.55 21.64 -0.22
N ILE A 251 10.90 20.59 -0.97
CA ILE A 251 11.31 19.31 -0.41
C ILE A 251 12.80 19.27 -0.11
N ASP A 252 13.14 18.86 1.10
CA ASP A 252 14.48 18.35 1.42
C ASP A 252 14.64 16.93 0.83
N TRP A 253 15.30 16.87 -0.32
CA TRP A 253 15.53 15.61 -1.04
C TRP A 253 16.43 14.63 -0.29
N LYS A 254 17.29 15.10 0.63
CA LYS A 254 18.08 14.19 1.46
C LYS A 254 17.17 13.42 2.43
N LEU A 255 16.22 14.11 3.05
CA LEU A 255 15.22 13.47 3.91
C LEU A 255 14.29 12.55 3.10
N ALA A 256 13.91 12.94 1.88
CA ALA A 256 13.12 12.09 0.99
C ALA A 256 13.86 10.77 0.66
N LYS A 257 15.14 10.83 0.27
CA LYS A 257 15.97 9.64 0.00
C LYS A 257 16.04 8.72 1.23
N ASN A 258 16.27 9.30 2.42
CA ASN A 258 16.34 8.53 3.66
C ASN A 258 15.03 7.82 4.02
N ASP A 259 13.87 8.38 3.68
CA ASP A 259 12.57 7.75 3.96
C ASP A 259 12.30 6.53 3.06
N VAL A 260 12.76 6.56 1.79
CA VAL A 260 12.54 5.45 0.84
C VAL A 260 13.63 4.38 0.86
N ALA A 261 14.88 4.74 1.19
CA ALA A 261 16.03 3.83 1.16
C ALA A 261 15.81 2.47 1.87
N PRO A 262 15.10 2.37 3.02
CA PRO A 262 14.84 1.08 3.66
C PRO A 262 13.88 0.16 2.89
N PHE A 263 13.16 0.67 1.89
CA PHE A 263 12.11 -0.04 1.16
C PHE A 263 12.53 -0.49 -0.23
N ILE A 264 13.77 -0.24 -0.64
CA ILE A 264 14.29 -0.60 -1.97
C ILE A 264 15.55 -1.43 -1.85
N SER A 265 15.77 -2.34 -2.80
CA SER A 265 16.96 -3.19 -2.84
C SER A 265 18.17 -2.48 -3.44
N ASP A 266 17.96 -1.58 -4.42
CA ASP A 266 19.02 -0.82 -5.08
C ASP A 266 18.93 0.67 -4.72
N GLN A 267 19.82 1.12 -3.83
CA GLN A 267 19.86 2.52 -3.40
C GLN A 267 20.37 3.48 -4.49
N LYS A 268 21.04 2.98 -5.54
CA LYS A 268 21.53 3.83 -6.65
C LYS A 268 20.39 4.49 -7.42
N LEU A 269 19.18 3.93 -7.34
CA LEU A 269 17.96 4.52 -7.89
C LEU A 269 17.66 5.92 -7.32
N LEU A 270 18.27 6.28 -6.18
CA LEU A 270 18.10 7.56 -5.49
C LEU A 270 19.17 8.59 -5.85
N ASP A 271 20.21 8.21 -6.60
CA ASP A 271 21.37 9.09 -6.84
C ASP A 271 20.95 10.38 -7.55
N LEU A 272 20.09 10.26 -8.56
CA LEU A 272 19.57 11.38 -9.36
C LEU A 272 18.51 12.23 -8.64
N TRP A 273 18.06 11.85 -7.45
CA TRP A 273 16.95 12.56 -6.80
C TRP A 273 17.37 13.97 -6.33
N ASP A 274 16.83 14.97 -7.01
CA ASP A 274 16.84 16.37 -6.61
C ASP A 274 15.66 17.12 -7.28
N ALA A 275 15.54 18.42 -6.98
CA ALA A 275 14.45 19.22 -7.53
C ALA A 275 14.48 19.33 -9.06
N HIS A 276 15.67 19.29 -9.68
CA HIS A 276 15.81 19.39 -11.13
C HIS A 276 15.31 18.11 -11.80
N PHE A 277 15.76 16.95 -11.34
CA PHE A 277 15.31 15.64 -11.80
C PHE A 277 13.79 15.49 -11.71
N PHE A 278 13.17 15.84 -10.58
CA PHE A 278 11.71 15.70 -10.44
C PHE A 278 10.92 16.67 -11.33
N LYS A 279 11.46 17.86 -11.62
CA LYS A 279 10.89 18.78 -12.62
C LYS A 279 10.95 18.17 -14.02
N GLU A 280 12.04 17.48 -14.38
CA GLU A 280 12.15 16.78 -15.66
C GLU A 280 11.16 15.60 -15.75
N ILE A 281 11.07 14.76 -14.73
CA ILE A 281 10.10 13.66 -14.67
C ILE A 281 8.67 14.18 -14.85
N LEU A 282 8.34 15.33 -14.24
CA LEU A 282 7.02 15.94 -14.35
C LEU A 282 6.63 16.31 -15.79
N THR A 283 7.59 16.59 -16.67
CA THR A 283 7.32 16.88 -18.09
C THR A 283 6.71 15.68 -18.84
N HIS A 284 6.97 14.47 -18.36
CA HIS A 284 6.42 13.23 -18.90
C HIS A 284 5.04 12.86 -18.34
N LEU A 285 4.47 13.69 -17.45
CA LEU A 285 3.15 13.45 -16.87
C LEU A 285 2.05 13.45 -17.93
N LYS A 286 1.32 12.34 -17.99
CA LYS A 286 0.09 12.17 -18.77
C LYS A 286 -1.13 12.27 -17.87
N ILE A 287 -2.17 12.90 -18.39
CA ILE A 287 -3.48 13.00 -17.74
C ILE A 287 -4.54 12.41 -18.66
N MET A 288 -5.59 11.86 -18.06
CA MET A 288 -6.83 11.43 -18.71
C MET A 288 -8.03 11.98 -17.95
#